data_AF-A0A2V7FAA7-F1
#
_entry.id   AF-A0A2V7FAA7-F1
#
_cell.length_a   1.000
_cell.length_b   1.000
_cell.length_c   1.000
_cell.angle_alpha   90.00
_cell.angle_beta   90.00
_cell.angle_gamma   90.00
#
_symmetry.space_group_name_H-M   'P 1'
#
loop_
_entity.id
_entity.type
_entity.pdbx_description
1 polymer ?
#
loop_
_entity_poly.entity_id
_entity_poly.type
_entity_poly.pdbx_seq_one_letter_code
_entity_poly.pdbx_strand_id
1 'polypeptide(L)'
;MASLKTVDAMFSEAVESKKMPGIVAMAATDKGVLYEGAFGRRELGKDAPMTLDTVVWIASMTKAITATAAMQLVERGKLSLDAPAGQLAPGLAKAQVLEGFDAAGQP
;
A
#
# COMPACT_ATOMS: atom_id res chain seq x y z
N MET A 1 6.78 -6.07 27.53
CA MET A 1 6.91 -7.45 27.03
C MET A 1 5.58 -8.20 26.95
N ALA A 2 4.69 -8.13 27.96
CA ALA A 2 3.36 -8.78 27.89
C ALA A 2 2.52 -8.35 26.67
N SER A 3 2.62 -7.08 26.27
CA SER A 3 1.90 -6.50 25.11
C SER A 3 2.27 -7.13 23.76
N LEU A 4 3.50 -7.63 23.55
CA LEU A 4 3.90 -8.21 22.26
C LEU A 4 3.37 -9.64 22.10
N LYS A 5 3.32 -10.41 23.19
CA LYS A 5 2.69 -11.76 23.18
C LYS A 5 1.20 -11.69 22.85
N THR A 6 0.52 -10.62 23.25
CA THR A 6 -0.88 -10.38 22.87
C THR A 6 -1.04 -10.16 21.36
N VAL A 7 -0.09 -9.48 20.72
CA VAL A 7 -0.10 -9.23 19.27
C VAL A 7 0.10 -10.53 18.49
N ASP A 8 1.07 -11.36 18.90
CA ASP A 8 1.29 -12.68 18.28
C ASP A 8 0.05 -13.58 18.40
N ALA A 9 -0.56 -13.63 19.59
CA ALA A 9 -1.76 -14.41 19.83
C ALA A 9 -2.92 -13.95 18.92
N MET A 10 -3.12 -12.63 18.78
CA MET A 10 -4.15 -12.07 17.91
C MET A 10 -3.96 -12.46 16.43
N PHE A 11 -2.73 -12.38 15.91
CA PHE A 11 -2.46 -12.75 14.51
C PHE A 11 -2.52 -14.26 14.30
N SER A 12 -2.05 -15.05 15.27
CA SER A 12 -2.15 -16.51 15.24
C SER A 12 -3.63 -16.93 15.21
N GLU A 13 -4.47 -16.36 16.08
CA GLU A 13 -5.91 -16.62 16.11
C GLU A 13 -6.59 -16.24 14.77
N ALA A 14 -6.23 -15.11 14.16
CA ALA A 14 -6.77 -14.70 12.86
C ALA A 14 -6.46 -15.70 11.73
N VAL A 15 -5.27 -16.31 11.77
CA VAL A 15 -4.86 -17.36 10.82
C VAL A 15 -5.52 -18.70 11.15
N GLU A 16 -5.51 -19.13 12.41
CA GLU A 16 -6.08 -20.40 12.88
C GLU A 16 -7.60 -20.45 12.65
N SER A 17 -8.29 -19.34 12.88
CA SER A 17 -9.72 -19.17 12.58
C SER A 17 -10.02 -18.98 11.08
N LYS A 18 -8.99 -19.05 10.22
CA LYS A 18 -9.08 -18.92 8.75
C LYS A 18 -9.68 -17.59 8.28
N LYS A 19 -9.68 -16.56 9.12
CA LYS A 19 -10.10 -15.21 8.72
C LYS A 19 -9.11 -14.63 7.72
N MET A 20 -7.81 -14.89 7.90
CA MET A 20 -6.74 -14.49 6.99
C MET A 20 -5.85 -15.69 6.66
N PRO A 21 -5.37 -15.84 5.41
CA PRO A 21 -4.49 -16.96 5.02
C PRO A 21 -3.08 -16.83 5.62
N GLY A 22 -2.58 -15.59 5.75
CA GLY A 22 -1.27 -15.29 6.28
C GLY A 22 -1.14 -13.79 6.54
N ILE A 23 -0.25 -13.44 7.47
CA ILE A 23 -0.04 -12.07 7.95
C ILE A 23 1.46 -11.84 8.13
N VAL A 24 1.95 -10.67 7.73
CA VAL A 24 3.23 -10.11 8.19
C VAL A 24 2.93 -8.75 8.81
N ALA A 25 3.47 -8.49 9.98
CA ALA A 25 3.25 -7.26 10.73
C ALA A 25 4.58 -6.74 11.28
N MET A 26 4.71 -5.41 11.30
CA MET A 26 5.86 -4.70 11.85
C MET A 26 5.42 -3.41 12.54
N ALA A 27 6.07 -3.05 13.63
CA ALA A 27 5.97 -1.74 14.26
C ALA A 27 7.37 -1.21 14.59
N ALA A 28 7.62 0.07 14.34
CA ALA A 28 8.91 0.70 14.53
C ALA A 28 8.77 2.15 14.99
N THR A 29 9.83 2.68 15.61
CA THR A 29 10.02 4.12 15.85
C THR A 29 11.31 4.60 15.19
N ASP A 30 11.62 5.88 15.36
CA ASP A 30 12.91 6.49 15.06
C ASP A 30 14.11 5.78 15.71
N LYS A 31 13.89 5.02 16.79
CA LYS A 31 14.91 4.26 17.54
C LYS A 31 15.10 2.83 17.04
N GLY A 32 14.25 2.36 16.13
CA GLY A 32 14.33 1.01 15.55
C GLY A 32 13.02 0.23 15.60
N VAL A 33 13.10 -1.04 15.21
CA VAL A 33 11.98 -1.97 15.17
C VAL A 33 11.58 -2.38 16.60
N LEU A 34 10.31 -2.22 16.93
CA LEU A 34 9.72 -2.64 18.21
C LEU A 34 9.10 -4.03 18.14
N TYR A 35 8.65 -4.42 16.95
CA TYR A 35 7.94 -5.67 16.71
C TYR A 35 8.04 -6.05 15.23
N GLU A 36 8.21 -7.35 14.98
CA GLU A 36 8.00 -7.97 13.67
C GLU A 36 7.51 -9.41 13.87
N GLY A 37 6.61 -9.87 12.99
CA GLY A 37 6.06 -11.21 13.05
C GLY A 37 5.47 -11.65 11.72
N ALA A 38 5.53 -12.96 11.46
CA ALA A 38 4.95 -13.60 10.28
C ALA A 38 4.13 -14.83 10.71
N PHE A 39 2.91 -14.95 10.18
CA PHE A 39 1.93 -15.96 10.58
C PHE A 39 1.26 -16.55 9.34
N GLY A 40 0.90 -17.83 9.41
CA GLY A 40 0.15 -18.50 8.35
C GLY A 40 0.95 -18.74 7.08
N ARG A 41 0.25 -18.75 5.94
CA ARG A 41 0.78 -19.20 4.65
C ARG A 41 0.57 -18.15 3.57
N ARG A 42 1.58 -18.00 2.71
CA ARG A 42 1.53 -17.09 1.54
C ARG A 42 0.75 -17.68 0.37
N GLU A 43 0.55 -18.99 0.37
CA GLU A 43 -0.24 -19.69 -0.66
C GLU A 43 -1.13 -20.75 -0.03
N LEU A 44 -2.42 -20.71 -0.37
CA LEU A 44 -3.41 -21.68 0.12
C LEU A 44 -3.18 -23.06 -0.50
N GLY A 45 -3.35 -24.12 0.30
CA GLY A 45 -3.21 -25.50 -0.16
C GLY A 45 -1.76 -25.99 -0.34
N LYS A 46 -0.77 -25.11 -0.18
CA LYS A 46 0.66 -25.48 -0.20
C LYS A 46 1.28 -25.33 1.17
N ASP A 47 2.38 -26.03 1.41
CA ASP A 47 3.24 -25.78 2.56
C ASP A 47 4.19 -24.61 2.25
N ALA A 48 3.63 -23.41 2.30
CA ALA A 48 4.32 -22.17 1.94
C ALA A 48 4.11 -21.14 3.05
N PRO A 49 4.95 -21.11 4.09
CA PRO A 49 4.79 -20.17 5.20
C PRO A 49 4.95 -18.72 4.75
N MET A 50 4.25 -17.80 5.40
CA MET A 50 4.62 -16.38 5.37
C MET A 50 5.97 -16.22 6.07
N THR A 51 6.81 -15.34 5.53
CA THR A 51 8.06 -14.88 6.13
C THR A 51 8.10 -13.37 6.09
N LEU A 52 8.97 -12.75 6.90
CA LEU A 52 9.16 -11.30 6.88
C LEU A 52 9.59 -10.79 5.48
N ASP A 53 10.29 -11.62 4.71
CA ASP A 53 10.75 -11.32 3.35
C ASP A 53 9.77 -11.75 2.23
N THR A 54 8.55 -12.16 2.58
CA THR A 54 7.57 -12.57 1.56
C THR A 54 7.20 -11.37 0.67
N VAL A 55 7.46 -11.50 -0.64
CA VAL A 55 7.02 -10.52 -1.63
C VAL A 55 5.50 -10.55 -1.74
N VAL A 56 4.86 -9.42 -1.45
CA VAL A 56 3.41 -9.24 -1.53
C VAL A 56 3.05 -8.14 -2.54
N TRP A 57 1.86 -8.24 -3.11
CA TRP A 57 1.31 -7.18 -3.94
C TRP A 57 0.72 -6.07 -3.05
N ILE A 58 1.43 -4.95 -2.94
CA ILE A 58 1.07 -3.85 -2.03
C ILE A 58 -0.03 -2.90 -2.57
N ALA A 59 -0.53 -3.13 -3.78
CA ALA A 59 -1.58 -2.35 -4.44
C ALA A 59 -1.40 -0.82 -4.25
N SER A 60 -2.41 -0.14 -3.68
CA SER A 60 -2.41 1.32 -3.49
C SER A 60 -1.36 1.85 -2.51
N MET A 61 -0.71 1.01 -1.70
CA MET A 61 0.42 1.46 -0.85
C MET A 61 1.57 2.02 -1.70
N THR A 62 1.67 1.61 -2.98
CA THR A 62 2.60 2.19 -3.96
C THR A 62 2.51 3.72 -4.05
N LYS A 63 1.33 4.31 -3.79
CA LYS A 63 1.12 5.77 -3.86
C LYS A 63 2.06 6.55 -2.95
N ALA A 64 2.36 6.05 -1.76
CA ALA A 64 3.29 6.71 -0.84
C ALA A 64 4.70 6.81 -1.46
N ILE A 65 5.18 5.73 -2.07
CA ILE A 65 6.48 5.69 -2.76
C ILE A 65 6.49 6.66 -3.94
N THR A 66 5.45 6.65 -4.78
CA THR A 66 5.32 7.56 -5.92
C THR A 66 5.26 9.03 -5.48
N ALA A 67 4.51 9.34 -4.41
CA ALA A 67 4.43 10.69 -3.86
C ALA A 67 5.80 11.15 -3.33
N THR A 68 6.54 10.31 -2.63
CA THR A 68 7.92 10.62 -2.20
C THR A 68 8.82 10.92 -3.40
N ALA A 69 8.77 10.10 -4.45
CA ALA A 69 9.56 10.34 -5.66
C ALA A 69 9.19 11.67 -6.35
N ALA A 70 7.89 12.01 -6.39
CA ALA A 70 7.42 13.29 -6.92
C ALA A 70 7.93 14.48 -6.07
N MET A 71 7.85 14.39 -4.74
CA MET A 71 8.37 15.43 -3.84
C MET A 71 9.88 15.61 -3.96
N GLN A 72 10.65 14.54 -4.18
CA GLN A 72 12.08 14.65 -4.49
C GLN A 72 12.35 15.42 -5.80
N LEU A 73 11.45 15.35 -6.78
CA LEU A 73 11.55 16.18 -7.99
C LEU A 73 11.22 17.65 -7.71
N VAL A 74 10.27 17.91 -6.79
CA VAL A 74 9.95 19.27 -6.33
C VAL A 74 11.15 19.90 -5.62
N GLU A 75 11.76 19.18 -4.67
CA GLU A 75 12.98 19.62 -3.97
C GLU A 75 14.13 19.94 -4.94
N ARG A 76 14.21 19.23 -6.06
CA ARG A 76 15.22 19.44 -7.12
C ARG A 76 14.83 20.53 -8.13
N GLY A 77 13.69 21.20 -7.96
CA GLY A 77 13.18 22.21 -8.89
C GLY A 77 12.77 21.66 -10.26
N LYS A 78 12.56 20.34 -10.38
CA LYS A 78 12.17 19.68 -11.65
C LYS A 78 10.66 19.52 -11.81
N LEU A 79 9.94 19.62 -10.71
CA LEU A 79 8.48 19.61 -10.65
C LEU A 79 8.06 20.80 -9.79
N SER A 80 6.95 21.45 -10.16
CA SER A 80 6.30 22.44 -9.30
C SER A 80 4.92 21.90 -8.93
N LEU A 81 4.54 22.06 -7.66
CA LEU A 81 3.22 21.66 -7.17
C LEU A 81 2.11 22.55 -7.72
N ASP A 82 2.42 23.80 -8.03
CA ASP A 82 1.46 24.80 -8.51
C ASP A 82 1.42 24.89 -10.05
N ALA A 83 2.39 24.28 -10.74
CA ALA A 83 2.40 24.27 -12.19
C ALA A 83 1.28 23.35 -12.73
N PRO A 84 0.57 23.75 -13.79
CA PRO A 84 -0.43 22.89 -14.42
C PRO A 84 0.19 21.56 -14.85
N ALA A 85 -0.37 20.44 -14.37
CA ALA A 85 0.11 19.09 -14.70
C ALA A 85 0.12 18.82 -16.22
N GLY A 86 -0.74 19.50 -16.97
CA GLY A 86 -0.80 19.48 -18.43
C GLY A 86 0.52 19.83 -19.14
N GLN A 87 1.42 20.60 -18.49
CA GLN A 87 2.75 20.90 -19.03
C GLN A 87 3.64 19.65 -19.11
N LEU A 88 3.45 18.68 -18.20
CA LEU A 88 4.20 17.42 -18.16
C LEU A 88 3.42 16.26 -18.79
N ALA A 89 2.09 16.28 -18.67
CA ALA A 89 1.20 15.26 -19.21
C ALA A 89 0.13 15.92 -20.08
N PRO A 90 0.39 16.19 -21.37
CA PRO A 90 -0.53 16.91 -22.25
C PRO A 90 -1.92 16.30 -22.39
N GLY A 91 -2.08 15.00 -22.11
CA GLY A 91 -3.39 14.34 -22.05
C GLY A 91 -4.28 14.89 -20.94
N LEU A 92 -3.71 15.26 -19.78
CA LEU A 92 -4.46 15.86 -18.67
C LEU A 92 -4.96 17.26 -19.00
N ALA A 93 -4.24 18.02 -19.83
CA ALA A 93 -4.69 19.34 -20.29
C ALA A 93 -5.94 19.27 -21.18
N LYS A 94 -6.17 18.11 -21.81
CA LYS A 94 -7.30 17.86 -22.73
C LYS A 94 -8.41 17.03 -22.08
N ALA A 95 -8.21 16.57 -20.86
CA ALA A 95 -9.20 15.78 -20.16
C ALA A 95 -10.45 16.61 -19.92
N GLN A 96 -11.60 16.04 -20.28
CA GLN A 96 -12.90 16.63 -20.01
C GLN A 96 -13.46 16.07 -18.70
N VAL A 97 -14.30 16.85 -18.03
CA VAL A 97 -15.03 16.40 -16.85
C VAL A 97 -16.27 15.65 -17.33
N LEU A 98 -16.41 14.38 -16.94
CA LEU A 98 -17.62 13.62 -17.18
C LEU A 98 -18.68 14.07 -16.16
N GLU A 99 -19.73 14.76 -16.62
CA GLU A 99 -20.80 15.27 -15.74
C GLU A 99 -21.97 14.28 -15.59
N GLY A 100 -22.17 13.39 -16.57
CA GLY A 100 -23.26 12.43 -16.55
C GLY A 100 -23.36 11.70 -17.88
N PHE A 101 -24.56 11.18 -18.16
CA PHE A 101 -24.91 10.64 -19.47
C PHE A 101 -26.30 11.15 -19.83
N ASP A 102 -26.51 11.50 -21.10
CA ASP A 102 -27.81 11.93 -21.61
C ASP A 102 -28.81 10.75 -21.71
N ALA A 103 -30.04 11.04 -22.15
CA ALA A 103 -31.08 10.02 -22.30
C ALA A 103 -30.75 8.94 -23.35
N ALA A 104 -29.80 9.20 -24.26
CA ALA A 104 -29.29 8.26 -25.24
C ALA A 104 -28.05 7.49 -24.73
N GLY A 105 -27.61 7.73 -23.49
CA GLY A 105 -26.44 7.11 -22.88
C GLY A 105 -25.12 7.68 -23.38
N GLN A 106 -25.11 8.86 -23.99
CA GLN A 106 -23.88 9.56 -24.38
C GLN A 106 -23.35 10.40 -23.21
N PRO A 107 -22.03 10.40 -22.96
CA PRO A 107 -21.40 11.16 -21.87
C PRO A 107 -21.51 12.68 -22.04
#